data_AF-A0A6I8N5W8-F1
#
_entry.id   AF-A0A6I8N5W8-F1
#
_cell.length_a   1.000
_cell.length_b   1.000
_cell.length_c   1.000
_cell.angle_alpha   90.00
_cell.angle_beta   90.00
_cell.angle_gamma   90.00
#
_symmetry.space_group_name_H-M   'P 1'
#
loop_
_entity.id
_entity.type
_entity.pdbx_description
1 polymer ?
#
loop_
_entity_poly.entity_id
_entity_poly.type
_entity_poly.pdbx_seq_one_letter_code
_entity_poly.pdbx_strand_id
1 'polypeptide(L)'
;MQHSLFSLLWSLVSFLEKVPKCVDPPEVDFGEIISDLGHKYGNKVQYECNMAYMLSGPKWITCLGNKWTSPPKCLAPCRITKLELDKRKLLLSDSRSRTLSVLHGKGLEFACKQGYKLIQPSFRECVDGYMDFPLCIVVKGKACGPAPGISNGDILSLNKKVYSAGDFVEYKCQSLYTLDGQNKSFCSDGRWTAVPKCLKRCELSTKEMEENNIKLFWTTFIKRAFVSHLDTYVFTCRSGYTEDPNSSPFHVRCLKREIQYPKCATLKELGKCGPPPPIKNGDMASRLYMEYDSGTSVKYKCSKFYEMEGSETVTCQNGEWTNPPECFEKCVTSPKEMERNNIQLKWGFLKFLFFSPDSFEFMCKNGYIEDPSSSPFEVRCFKGGIKYPKCNILQVCSPSQEIMKKNNIELTWSSYFRKLVFSQVDTFEFACKTGYGRDPKSSPFRASCLNGKLEYPKCT
;
A
#
# COMPACT_ATOMS: atom_id res chain seq x y z
N MET A 1 19.69 48.30 2.89
CA MET A 1 19.88 46.91 2.40
C MET A 1 18.79 45.91 2.84
N GLN A 2 17.94 46.19 3.85
CA GLN A 2 16.87 45.27 4.28
C GLN A 2 15.62 45.24 3.36
N HIS A 3 15.30 46.32 2.64
CA HIS A 3 14.12 46.39 1.76
C HIS A 3 14.24 45.58 0.45
N SER A 4 15.47 45.27 0.01
CA SER A 4 15.70 44.50 -1.23
C SER A 4 15.59 42.98 -1.02
N LEU A 5 15.77 42.49 0.21
CA LEU A 5 15.59 41.07 0.55
C LEU A 5 14.10 40.73 0.68
N PHE A 6 13.30 41.64 1.23
CA PHE A 6 11.84 41.46 1.37
C PHE A 6 11.10 41.40 0.03
N SER A 7 11.50 42.19 -0.97
CA SER A 7 10.87 42.16 -2.30
C SER A 7 11.22 40.91 -3.12
N LEU A 8 12.45 40.39 -2.98
CA LEU A 8 12.88 39.11 -3.57
C LEU A 8 12.18 37.92 -2.89
N LEU A 9 11.96 37.97 -1.57
CA LEU A 9 11.18 36.97 -0.84
C LEU A 9 9.70 36.98 -1.24
N TRP A 10 9.09 38.16 -1.44
CA TRP A 10 7.69 38.28 -1.86
C TRP A 10 7.44 37.83 -3.32
N SER A 11 8.41 38.05 -4.21
CA SER A 11 8.33 37.57 -5.60
C SER A 11 8.57 36.06 -5.73
N LEU A 12 9.40 35.45 -4.88
CA LEU A 12 9.57 33.99 -4.78
C LEU A 12 8.34 33.29 -4.19
N VAL A 13 7.70 33.89 -3.18
CA VAL A 13 6.48 33.35 -2.55
C VAL A 13 5.29 33.37 -3.52
N SER A 14 5.14 34.42 -4.32
CA SER A 14 4.09 34.52 -5.35
C SER A 14 4.34 33.66 -6.61
N PHE A 15 5.57 33.19 -6.83
CA PHE A 15 5.90 32.22 -7.88
C PHE A 15 5.62 30.77 -7.45
N LEU A 16 5.84 30.42 -6.18
CA LEU A 16 5.58 29.09 -5.62
C LEU A 16 4.08 28.74 -5.52
N GLU A 17 3.20 29.75 -5.38
CA GLU A 17 1.73 29.56 -5.36
C GLU A 17 1.13 29.18 -6.72
N LYS A 18 1.85 29.39 -7.82
CA LYS A 18 1.40 29.04 -9.18
C LYS A 18 1.99 27.73 -9.70
N VAL A 19 2.85 27.06 -8.93
CA VAL A 19 3.41 25.79 -9.37
C VAL A 19 2.32 24.73 -9.30
N PRO A 20 2.07 23.97 -10.38
CA PRO A 20 1.09 22.88 -10.38
C PRO A 20 1.36 21.92 -9.22
N LYS A 21 0.33 21.18 -8.79
CA LYS A 21 0.52 20.02 -7.89
C LYS A 21 0.72 18.77 -8.73
N CYS A 22 1.47 17.82 -8.20
CA CYS A 22 1.59 16.53 -8.85
C CYS A 22 0.28 15.76 -8.72
N VAL A 23 0.01 14.91 -9.70
CA VAL A 23 -1.05 13.88 -9.62
C VAL A 23 -0.67 12.81 -8.61
N ASP A 24 -1.52 11.80 -8.44
CA ASP A 24 -1.22 10.66 -7.58
C ASP A 24 0.15 10.04 -7.91
N PRO A 25 0.91 9.62 -6.89
CA PRO A 25 2.24 9.05 -7.08
C PRO A 25 2.20 7.81 -8.00
N PRO A 26 3.22 7.58 -8.85
CA PRO A 26 3.24 6.43 -9.75
C PRO A 26 3.16 5.10 -8.99
N GLU A 27 2.41 4.14 -9.52
CA GLU A 27 2.40 2.78 -8.97
C GLU A 27 3.76 2.10 -9.21
N VAL A 28 4.26 1.36 -8.22
CA VAL A 28 5.53 0.63 -8.30
C VAL A 28 5.23 -0.85 -8.15
N ASP A 29 5.57 -1.64 -9.16
CA ASP A 29 5.41 -3.09 -9.13
C ASP A 29 6.08 -3.69 -7.88
N PHE A 30 5.32 -4.46 -7.10
CA PHE A 30 5.75 -5.06 -5.84
C PHE A 30 6.28 -4.06 -4.80
N GLY A 31 5.78 -2.83 -4.82
CA GLY A 31 6.01 -1.82 -3.79
C GLY A 31 4.73 -1.13 -3.35
N GLU A 32 4.80 -0.48 -2.20
CA GLU A 32 3.69 0.23 -1.57
C GLU A 32 4.13 1.62 -1.08
N ILE A 33 3.17 2.54 -1.00
CA ILE A 33 3.39 3.88 -0.46
C ILE A 33 3.18 3.82 1.05
N ILE A 34 4.23 4.09 1.81
CA ILE A 34 4.20 4.04 3.29
C ILE A 34 4.06 5.42 3.92
N SER A 35 4.32 6.49 3.16
CA SER A 35 4.15 7.88 3.62
C SER A 35 3.89 8.80 2.43
N ASP A 36 2.85 9.63 2.53
CA ASP A 36 2.53 10.67 1.55
C ASP A 36 2.47 12.03 2.26
N LEU A 37 3.45 12.90 1.96
CA LEU A 37 3.52 14.26 2.52
C LEU A 37 2.75 15.28 1.68
N GLY A 38 1.85 14.83 0.80
CA GLY A 38 1.05 15.61 -0.11
C GLY A 38 1.76 15.87 -1.44
N HIS A 39 1.08 16.55 -2.36
CA HIS A 39 1.50 16.64 -3.77
C HIS A 39 1.89 18.06 -4.23
N LYS A 40 2.22 18.97 -3.30
CA LYS A 40 2.73 20.31 -3.66
C LYS A 40 4.18 20.23 -4.11
N TYR A 41 4.63 21.23 -4.88
CA TYR A 41 6.04 21.37 -5.24
C TYR A 41 6.96 21.22 -4.02
N GLY A 42 7.94 20.33 -4.11
CA GLY A 42 8.88 20.00 -3.04
C GLY A 42 8.39 18.94 -2.05
N ASN A 43 7.10 18.60 -2.02
CA ASN A 43 6.60 17.52 -1.18
C ASN A 43 7.11 16.17 -1.67
N LYS A 44 7.13 15.18 -0.76
CA LYS A 44 7.73 13.87 -1.01
C LYS A 44 6.82 12.72 -0.63
N VAL A 45 6.96 11.63 -1.38
CA VAL A 45 6.26 10.37 -1.13
C VAL A 45 7.30 9.27 -0.95
N GLN A 46 7.08 8.42 0.03
CA GLN A 46 7.98 7.34 0.42
C GLN A 46 7.44 5.99 -0.02
N TYR A 47 8.29 5.22 -0.68
CA TYR A 47 7.99 3.86 -1.09
C TYR A 47 8.73 2.85 -0.23
N GLU A 48 8.11 1.69 -0.11
CA GLU A 48 8.69 0.47 0.44
C GLU A 48 8.40 -0.70 -0.49
N CYS A 49 9.33 -1.65 -0.59
CA CYS A 49 9.11 -2.83 -1.41
C CYS A 49 8.48 -3.94 -0.57
N ASN A 50 7.65 -4.76 -1.21
CA ASN A 50 7.05 -5.95 -0.62
C ASN A 50 8.12 -6.88 -0.03
N MET A 51 7.72 -7.72 0.93
CA MET A 51 8.65 -8.63 1.62
C MET A 51 9.54 -9.42 0.64
N ALA A 52 10.85 -9.41 0.94
CA ALA A 52 11.93 -10.03 0.17
C ALA A 52 12.28 -9.39 -1.18
N TYR A 53 11.61 -8.30 -1.59
CA TYR A 53 12.06 -7.46 -2.70
C TYR A 53 13.02 -6.39 -2.19
N MET A 54 14.00 -6.02 -3.03
CA MET A 54 15.01 -5.02 -2.68
C MET A 54 14.77 -3.71 -3.43
N LEU A 55 14.66 -2.60 -2.69
CA LEU A 55 14.45 -1.28 -3.27
C LEU A 55 15.71 -0.81 -4.01
N SER A 56 15.56 -0.51 -5.30
CA SER A 56 16.60 0.03 -6.17
C SER A 56 16.18 1.41 -6.68
N GLY A 57 16.98 2.42 -6.35
CA GLY A 57 16.70 3.82 -6.66
C GLY A 57 16.27 4.60 -5.42
N PRO A 58 15.60 5.76 -5.61
CA PRO A 58 15.30 6.66 -4.50
C PRO A 58 14.11 6.15 -3.68
N LYS A 59 14.29 6.00 -2.35
CA LYS A 59 13.19 5.68 -1.43
C LYS A 59 12.10 6.76 -1.39
N TRP A 60 12.49 7.99 -1.71
CA TRP A 60 11.61 9.16 -1.73
C TRP A 60 11.56 9.75 -3.13
N ILE A 61 10.35 9.96 -3.64
CA ILE A 61 10.14 10.80 -4.82
C ILE A 61 9.70 12.19 -4.40
N THR A 62 10.06 13.19 -5.19
CA THR A 62 9.75 14.61 -4.91
C THR A 62 8.90 15.18 -6.05
N CYS A 63 7.89 15.97 -5.70
CA CYS A 63 7.06 16.64 -6.68
C CYS A 63 7.79 17.87 -7.24
N LEU A 64 8.00 17.90 -8.56
CA LEU A 64 8.60 19.04 -9.29
C LEU A 64 7.54 19.96 -9.89
N GLY A 65 6.34 19.94 -9.33
CA GLY A 65 5.20 20.74 -9.74
C GLY A 65 4.16 19.92 -10.47
N ASN A 66 4.43 19.51 -11.71
CA ASN A 66 3.49 18.67 -12.50
C ASN A 66 3.94 17.21 -12.63
N LYS A 67 5.17 16.89 -12.20
CA LYS A 67 5.77 15.57 -12.40
C LYS A 67 6.56 15.17 -11.17
N TRP A 68 6.40 13.91 -10.77
CA TRP A 68 7.23 13.29 -9.75
C TRP A 68 8.63 12.98 -10.32
N THR A 69 9.66 13.08 -9.47
CA THR A 69 10.97 12.47 -9.78
C THR A 69 10.82 10.96 -10.00
N SER A 70 11.74 10.36 -10.76
CA SER A 70 11.68 8.94 -11.12
C SER A 70 11.44 8.02 -9.91
N PRO A 71 10.44 7.13 -9.96
CA PRO A 71 10.14 6.20 -8.87
C PRO A 71 11.21 5.10 -8.73
N PRO A 72 11.32 4.47 -7.55
CA PRO A 72 12.19 3.32 -7.36
C PRO A 72 11.66 2.08 -8.09
N LYS A 73 12.51 1.05 -8.18
CA LYS A 73 12.16 -0.30 -8.64
C LYS A 73 12.31 -1.28 -7.48
N CYS A 74 11.41 -2.25 -7.38
CA CYS A 74 11.52 -3.34 -6.43
C CYS A 74 12.10 -4.57 -7.13
N LEU A 75 13.36 -4.90 -6.83
CA LEU A 75 14.09 -5.99 -7.45
C LEU A 75 13.76 -7.32 -6.78
N ALA A 76 13.41 -8.31 -7.60
CA ALA A 76 12.92 -9.59 -7.12
C ALA A 76 14.03 -10.45 -6.48
N PRO A 77 13.69 -11.26 -5.46
CA PRO A 77 14.58 -12.28 -4.93
C PRO A 77 14.60 -13.53 -5.82
N CYS A 78 15.74 -14.22 -5.88
CA CYS A 78 15.88 -15.49 -6.57
C CYS A 78 15.37 -16.62 -5.68
N ARG A 79 14.40 -17.39 -6.17
CA ARG A 79 13.83 -18.55 -5.46
C ARG A 79 14.44 -19.83 -6.01
N ILE A 80 15.20 -20.52 -5.17
CA ILE A 80 15.95 -21.73 -5.54
C ILE A 80 15.38 -22.91 -4.79
N THR A 81 14.99 -23.97 -5.51
CA THR A 81 14.42 -25.17 -4.89
C THR A 81 15.44 -26.30 -4.81
N LYS A 82 15.31 -27.16 -3.80
CA LYS A 82 16.12 -28.38 -3.71
C LYS A 82 16.02 -29.26 -4.96
N LEU A 83 14.81 -29.35 -5.54
CA LEU A 83 14.58 -30.09 -6.78
C LEU A 83 15.38 -29.53 -7.97
N GLU A 84 15.49 -28.21 -8.07
CA GLU A 84 16.31 -27.57 -9.11
C GLU A 84 17.80 -27.89 -8.95
N LEU A 85 18.32 -27.80 -7.72
CA LEU A 85 19.71 -28.16 -7.41
C LEU A 85 19.99 -29.64 -7.71
N ASP A 86 19.06 -30.53 -7.34
CA ASP A 86 19.18 -31.97 -7.57
C ASP A 86 19.20 -32.34 -9.06
N LYS A 87 18.35 -31.66 -9.87
CA LYS A 87 18.36 -31.79 -11.33
C LYS A 87 19.69 -31.35 -11.94
N ARG A 88 20.27 -30.26 -11.41
CA ARG A 88 21.55 -29.68 -11.88
C ARG A 88 22.80 -30.31 -11.26
N LYS A 89 22.65 -31.29 -10.34
CA LYS A 89 23.75 -31.95 -9.61
C LYS A 89 24.59 -30.97 -8.77
N LEU A 90 23.96 -29.91 -8.30
CA LEU A 90 24.57 -28.89 -7.45
C LEU A 90 24.34 -29.17 -5.97
N LEU A 91 25.26 -28.68 -5.15
CA LEU A 91 25.24 -28.66 -3.70
C LEU A 91 25.47 -27.23 -3.23
N LEU A 92 24.79 -26.86 -2.16
CA LEU A 92 25.07 -25.66 -1.39
C LEU A 92 25.73 -26.11 -0.09
N SER A 93 26.73 -25.36 0.36
CA SER A 93 27.51 -25.71 1.56
C SER A 93 26.65 -25.77 2.83
N ASP A 94 25.48 -25.11 2.89
CA ASP A 94 24.70 -24.99 4.12
C ASP A 94 23.18 -24.75 3.94
N SER A 95 22.44 -25.65 3.26
CA SER A 95 20.98 -25.51 3.16
C SER A 95 20.20 -26.75 3.61
N ARG A 96 19.54 -26.64 4.77
CA ARG A 96 18.51 -27.58 5.26
C ARG A 96 17.10 -27.26 4.73
N SER A 97 16.90 -26.10 4.11
CA SER A 97 15.58 -25.65 3.64
C SER A 97 15.17 -26.31 2.31
N ARG A 98 13.87 -26.55 2.11
CA ARG A 98 13.31 -27.06 0.84
C ARG A 98 13.40 -26.03 -0.29
N THR A 99 13.27 -24.75 0.06
CA THR A 99 13.36 -23.60 -0.86
C THR A 99 14.18 -22.49 -0.19
N LEU A 100 15.10 -21.90 -0.95
CA LEU A 100 15.98 -20.82 -0.53
C LEU A 100 15.63 -19.56 -1.31
N SER A 101 15.44 -18.45 -0.61
CA SER A 101 15.22 -17.13 -1.21
C SER A 101 16.49 -16.29 -1.05
N VAL A 102 17.11 -15.91 -2.17
CA VAL A 102 18.32 -15.08 -2.21
C VAL A 102 17.93 -13.68 -2.65
N LEU A 103 18.28 -12.67 -1.85
CA LEU A 103 18.00 -11.27 -2.19
C LEU A 103 18.84 -10.82 -3.38
N HIS A 104 18.34 -9.82 -4.13
CA HIS A 104 19.10 -9.16 -5.19
C HIS A 104 20.48 -8.67 -4.67
N GLY A 105 21.52 -8.81 -5.49
CA GLY A 105 22.89 -8.44 -5.15
C GLY A 105 23.56 -9.35 -4.11
N LYS A 106 22.87 -10.39 -3.63
CA LYS A 106 23.45 -11.46 -2.81
C LYS A 106 23.73 -12.67 -3.69
N GLY A 107 24.77 -13.41 -3.33
CA GLY A 107 25.17 -14.60 -4.06
C GLY A 107 25.37 -15.82 -3.19
N LEU A 108 25.42 -16.95 -3.85
CA LEU A 108 25.66 -18.26 -3.25
C LEU A 108 26.87 -18.90 -3.90
N GLU A 109 27.60 -19.66 -3.09
CA GLU A 109 28.65 -20.52 -3.58
C GLU A 109 28.14 -21.95 -3.78
N PHE A 110 28.35 -22.47 -4.99
CA PHE A 110 27.89 -23.78 -5.40
C PHE A 110 29.05 -24.76 -5.53
N ALA A 111 28.80 -26.00 -5.11
CA ALA A 111 29.66 -27.14 -5.37
C ALA A 111 28.91 -28.19 -6.21
N CYS A 112 29.63 -29.10 -6.84
CA CYS A 112 29.02 -30.23 -7.54
C CYS A 112 28.90 -31.45 -6.63
N LYS A 113 27.89 -32.29 -6.88
CA LYS A 113 27.80 -33.62 -6.28
C LYS A 113 29.01 -34.48 -6.66
N GLN A 114 29.32 -35.47 -5.83
CA GLN A 114 30.42 -36.39 -6.08
C GLN A 114 30.32 -37.04 -7.47
N GLY A 115 31.44 -37.13 -8.17
CA GLY A 115 31.52 -37.62 -9.55
C GLY A 115 31.36 -36.54 -10.63
N TYR A 116 30.99 -35.31 -10.26
CA TYR A 116 30.87 -34.17 -11.18
C TYR A 116 31.97 -33.13 -10.91
N LYS A 117 32.41 -32.45 -11.98
CA LYS A 117 33.34 -31.32 -11.93
C LYS A 117 32.62 -30.03 -12.27
N LEU A 118 32.89 -28.99 -11.48
CA LEU A 118 32.40 -27.64 -11.71
C LEU A 118 33.21 -26.96 -12.82
N ILE A 119 32.53 -26.38 -13.80
CA ILE A 119 33.17 -25.79 -15.00
C ILE A 119 33.04 -24.27 -15.07
N GLN A 120 32.15 -23.70 -14.25
CA GLN A 120 31.91 -22.26 -14.14
C GLN A 120 32.27 -21.76 -12.73
N PRO A 121 32.41 -20.44 -12.52
CA PRO A 121 32.62 -19.89 -11.19
C PRO A 121 31.59 -20.39 -10.18
N SER A 122 32.05 -20.81 -9.00
CA SER A 122 31.21 -21.35 -7.92
C SER A 122 30.27 -20.31 -7.35
N PHE A 123 30.70 -19.05 -7.27
CA PHE A 123 29.88 -17.95 -6.78
C PHE A 123 28.96 -17.39 -7.87
N ARG A 124 27.66 -17.31 -7.57
CA ARG A 124 26.64 -16.69 -8.43
C ARG A 124 25.79 -15.71 -7.66
N GLU A 125 25.58 -14.55 -8.27
CA GLU A 125 24.77 -13.48 -7.70
C GLU A 125 23.33 -13.52 -8.23
N CYS A 126 22.38 -13.13 -7.38
CA CYS A 126 20.99 -12.94 -7.77
C CYS A 126 20.80 -11.55 -8.38
N VAL A 127 20.25 -11.51 -9.59
CA VAL A 127 19.95 -10.27 -10.31
C VAL A 127 18.48 -10.28 -10.68
N ASP A 128 17.67 -9.60 -9.86
CA ASP A 128 16.25 -9.32 -10.13
C ASP A 128 15.44 -10.59 -10.46
N GLY A 129 15.45 -11.53 -9.51
CA GLY A 129 14.77 -12.83 -9.62
C GLY A 129 15.50 -13.86 -10.48
N TYR A 130 16.57 -13.46 -11.20
CA TYR A 130 17.35 -14.36 -12.04
C TYR A 130 18.72 -14.69 -11.45
N MET A 131 19.08 -15.98 -11.45
CA MET A 131 20.41 -16.46 -11.08
C MET A 131 20.89 -17.49 -12.11
N ASP A 132 22.06 -17.23 -12.71
CA ASP A 132 22.70 -18.19 -13.62
C ASP A 132 23.45 -19.27 -12.83
N PHE A 133 22.87 -20.46 -12.68
CA PHE A 133 23.50 -21.57 -11.97
C PHE A 133 24.73 -22.11 -12.71
N PRO A 134 25.80 -22.52 -11.99
CA PRO A 134 26.96 -23.09 -12.62
C PRO A 134 26.71 -24.52 -13.11
N LEU A 135 27.53 -24.95 -14.08
CA LEU A 135 27.43 -26.25 -14.72
C LEU A 135 28.33 -27.30 -14.07
N CYS A 136 27.74 -28.47 -13.76
CA CYS A 136 28.40 -29.66 -13.26
C CYS A 136 28.41 -30.75 -14.35
N ILE A 137 29.59 -31.25 -14.72
CA ILE A 137 29.74 -32.27 -15.77
C ILE A 137 30.53 -33.49 -15.31
N VAL A 138 30.34 -34.63 -15.97
CA VAL A 138 31.17 -35.83 -15.77
C VAL A 138 32.39 -35.74 -16.68
N VAL A 139 33.59 -35.67 -16.09
CA VAL A 139 34.87 -35.56 -16.83
C VAL A 139 35.60 -36.90 -17.01
N LYS A 140 35.10 -37.97 -16.38
CA LYS A 140 35.63 -39.34 -16.51
C LYS A 140 34.44 -40.25 -16.80
N GLY A 141 34.12 -40.42 -18.07
CA GLY A 141 32.92 -41.14 -18.52
C GLY A 141 32.97 -41.47 -20.00
N LYS A 142 31.82 -41.77 -20.60
CA LYS A 142 31.74 -42.13 -22.02
C LYS A 142 32.10 -40.94 -22.92
N ALA A 143 32.76 -41.25 -24.04
CA ALA A 143 33.05 -40.28 -25.09
C ALA A 143 31.77 -39.90 -25.86
N CYS A 144 31.71 -38.67 -26.34
CA CYS A 144 30.64 -38.17 -27.20
C CYS A 144 31.01 -38.35 -28.68
N GLY A 145 29.97 -38.43 -29.52
CA GLY A 145 30.12 -38.27 -30.96
C GLY A 145 30.35 -36.81 -31.37
N PRO A 146 30.26 -36.50 -32.67
CA PRO A 146 30.39 -35.13 -33.18
C PRO A 146 29.49 -34.14 -32.45
N ALA A 147 29.97 -32.91 -32.29
CA ALA A 147 29.21 -31.87 -31.61
C ALA A 147 27.92 -31.50 -32.37
N PRO A 148 26.80 -31.21 -31.68
CA PRO A 148 25.56 -30.83 -32.34
C PRO A 148 25.71 -29.49 -33.03
N GLY A 149 25.27 -29.39 -34.29
CA GLY A 149 25.12 -28.11 -34.98
C GLY A 149 23.96 -27.29 -34.39
N ILE A 150 24.04 -25.97 -34.49
CA ILE A 150 22.97 -25.06 -34.09
C ILE A 150 22.49 -24.22 -35.27
N SER A 151 21.21 -23.87 -35.31
CA SER A 151 20.67 -23.00 -36.35
C SER A 151 21.21 -21.58 -36.22
N ASN A 152 21.65 -20.99 -37.34
CA ASN A 152 22.21 -19.63 -37.40
C ASN A 152 23.46 -19.43 -36.52
N GLY A 153 24.23 -20.49 -36.32
CA GLY A 153 25.48 -20.44 -35.57
C GLY A 153 26.47 -21.50 -36.03
N ASP A 154 27.74 -21.22 -35.78
CA ASP A 154 28.88 -22.00 -36.23
C ASP A 154 29.67 -22.52 -35.02
N ILE A 155 30.28 -23.70 -35.18
CA ILE A 155 31.20 -24.26 -34.19
C ILE A 155 32.61 -23.72 -34.50
N LEU A 156 33.24 -23.09 -33.52
CA LEU A 156 34.57 -22.49 -33.65
C LEU A 156 35.71 -23.52 -33.48
N SER A 157 35.44 -24.64 -32.83
CA SER A 157 36.42 -25.69 -32.53
C SER A 157 36.56 -26.71 -33.66
N LEU A 158 37.69 -27.41 -33.73
CA LEU A 158 37.90 -28.50 -34.69
C LEU A 158 36.82 -29.57 -34.55
N ASN A 159 36.20 -29.95 -35.69
CA ASN A 159 35.18 -31.00 -35.75
C ASN A 159 35.85 -32.38 -35.64
N LYS A 160 35.79 -32.99 -34.45
CA LYS A 160 36.29 -34.34 -34.20
C LYS A 160 35.16 -35.35 -34.38
N LYS A 161 35.49 -36.55 -34.84
CA LYS A 161 34.54 -37.66 -34.86
C LYS A 161 34.17 -38.16 -33.46
N VAL A 162 35.08 -38.00 -32.49
CA VAL A 162 34.95 -38.46 -31.11
C VAL A 162 35.53 -37.41 -30.16
N TYR A 163 34.82 -37.13 -29.07
CA TYR A 163 35.21 -36.20 -28.00
C TYR A 163 35.25 -36.93 -26.66
N SER A 164 36.33 -36.74 -25.89
CA SER A 164 36.46 -37.36 -24.57
C SER A 164 35.51 -36.70 -23.57
N ALA A 165 35.13 -37.40 -22.51
CA ALA A 165 34.37 -36.80 -21.42
C ALA A 165 35.13 -35.59 -20.85
N GLY A 166 34.46 -34.45 -20.72
CA GLY A 166 35.07 -33.17 -20.34
C GLY A 166 35.56 -32.29 -21.49
N ASP A 167 35.68 -32.82 -22.72
CA ASP A 167 35.96 -31.99 -23.90
C ASP A 167 34.82 -30.99 -24.13
N PHE A 168 35.12 -29.86 -24.77
CA PHE A 168 34.13 -28.86 -25.11
C PHE A 168 34.29 -28.33 -26.53
N VAL A 169 33.21 -27.78 -27.05
CA VAL A 169 33.19 -26.97 -28.26
C VAL A 169 32.63 -25.60 -27.96
N GLU A 170 33.11 -24.61 -28.69
CA GLU A 170 32.63 -23.23 -28.62
C GLU A 170 31.79 -22.87 -29.84
N TYR A 171 30.70 -22.17 -29.62
CA TYR A 171 29.75 -21.74 -30.62
C TYR A 171 29.79 -20.23 -30.79
N LYS A 172 29.56 -19.79 -32.02
CA LYS A 172 29.38 -18.39 -32.36
C LYS A 172 28.14 -18.23 -33.22
N CYS A 173 27.30 -17.27 -32.88
CA CYS A 173 26.16 -16.94 -33.72
C CYS A 173 26.59 -16.18 -34.97
N GLN A 174 25.91 -16.47 -36.08
CA GLN A 174 26.09 -15.80 -37.35
C GLN A 174 25.65 -14.32 -37.26
N SER A 175 25.98 -13.55 -38.30
CA SER A 175 25.61 -12.12 -38.37
C SER A 175 24.10 -11.92 -38.16
N LEU A 176 23.71 -10.86 -37.45
CA LEU A 176 22.33 -10.52 -37.05
C LEU A 176 21.71 -11.41 -35.97
N TYR A 177 22.45 -12.36 -35.41
CA TYR A 177 22.02 -13.15 -34.27
C TYR A 177 22.84 -12.82 -33.02
N THR A 178 22.26 -13.10 -31.86
CA THR A 178 22.85 -12.98 -30.53
C THR A 178 22.75 -14.33 -29.84
N LEU A 179 23.80 -14.70 -29.11
CA LEU A 179 23.90 -15.96 -28.41
C LEU A 179 23.07 -15.93 -27.12
N ASP A 180 22.15 -16.87 -26.97
CA ASP A 180 21.34 -17.11 -25.79
C ASP A 180 21.80 -18.39 -25.09
N GLY A 181 22.21 -18.26 -23.83
CA GLY A 181 22.84 -19.32 -23.05
C GLY A 181 24.37 -19.27 -23.06
N GLN A 182 25.01 -20.40 -22.78
CA GLN A 182 26.47 -20.51 -22.71
C GLN A 182 27.07 -20.73 -24.10
N ASN A 183 28.17 -20.03 -24.42
CA ASN A 183 28.85 -20.19 -25.71
C ASN A 183 29.58 -21.54 -25.85
N LYS A 184 29.68 -22.33 -24.78
CA LYS A 184 30.36 -23.64 -24.77
C LYS A 184 29.39 -24.76 -24.44
N SER A 185 29.50 -25.88 -25.14
CA SER A 185 28.89 -27.15 -24.76
C SER A 185 29.98 -28.16 -24.43
N PHE A 186 29.76 -28.95 -23.39
CA PHE A 186 30.69 -29.92 -22.84
C PHE A 186 30.19 -31.34 -23.07
N CYS A 187 31.09 -32.26 -23.38
CA CYS A 187 30.78 -33.68 -23.39
C CYS A 187 30.71 -34.20 -21.94
N SER A 188 29.54 -34.65 -21.52
CA SER A 188 29.29 -35.19 -20.18
C SER A 188 28.69 -36.59 -20.28
N ASP A 189 29.54 -37.60 -20.07
CA ASP A 189 29.17 -39.02 -20.07
C ASP A 189 28.39 -39.46 -21.33
N GLY A 190 28.99 -39.22 -22.50
CA GLY A 190 28.43 -39.60 -23.81
C GLY A 190 27.30 -38.71 -24.31
N ARG A 191 26.94 -37.64 -23.57
CA ARG A 191 25.95 -36.65 -24.00
C ARG A 191 26.51 -35.24 -23.94
N TRP A 192 26.20 -34.43 -24.94
CA TRP A 192 26.51 -33.01 -24.92
C TRP A 192 25.61 -32.25 -23.94
N THR A 193 26.17 -31.30 -23.20
CA THR A 193 25.38 -30.37 -22.39
C THR A 193 24.59 -29.42 -23.30
N ALA A 194 23.69 -28.62 -22.71
CA ALA A 194 22.86 -27.68 -23.45
C ALA A 194 23.71 -26.82 -24.42
N VAL A 195 23.29 -26.77 -25.69
CA VAL A 195 23.87 -25.90 -26.71
C VAL A 195 23.17 -24.54 -26.72
N PRO A 196 23.85 -23.45 -27.06
CA PRO A 196 23.22 -22.14 -27.11
C PRO A 196 22.20 -22.02 -28.24
N LYS A 197 21.31 -21.05 -28.10
CA LYS A 197 20.38 -20.66 -29.18
C LYS A 197 20.84 -19.36 -29.79
N CYS A 198 20.85 -19.28 -31.11
CA CYS A 198 21.08 -18.01 -31.80
C CYS A 198 19.74 -17.31 -32.03
N LEU A 199 19.49 -16.27 -31.25
CA LEU A 199 18.28 -15.46 -31.34
C LEU A 199 18.53 -14.29 -32.29
N LYS A 200 17.63 -14.08 -33.25
CA LYS A 200 17.73 -12.97 -34.19
C LYS A 200 17.62 -11.65 -33.39
N ARG A 201 18.49 -10.69 -33.68
CA ARG A 201 18.43 -9.34 -33.13
C ARG A 201 17.13 -8.65 -33.54
N CYS A 202 16.61 -7.78 -32.69
CA CYS A 202 15.57 -6.85 -33.13
C CYS A 202 16.22 -5.68 -33.88
N GLU A 203 15.57 -5.20 -34.93
CA GLU A 203 15.99 -4.00 -35.65
C GLU A 203 15.06 -2.86 -35.22
N LEU A 204 15.64 -1.75 -34.74
CA LEU A 204 14.83 -0.57 -34.46
C LEU A 204 14.37 0.05 -35.77
N SER A 205 13.06 0.24 -35.89
CA SER A 205 12.41 0.86 -37.03
C SER A 205 12.36 2.36 -36.81
N THR A 206 13.16 3.09 -37.59
CA THR A 206 13.11 4.56 -37.58
C THR A 206 11.74 5.07 -38.00
N LYS A 207 11.06 4.34 -38.91
CA LYS A 207 9.71 4.65 -39.37
C LYS A 207 8.70 4.57 -38.21
N GLU A 208 8.69 3.48 -37.45
CA GLU A 208 7.77 3.34 -36.31
C GLU A 208 8.10 4.35 -35.20
N MET A 209 9.38 4.70 -35.02
CA MET A 209 9.76 5.75 -34.07
C MET A 209 9.26 7.14 -34.49
N GLU A 210 9.24 7.43 -35.79
CA GLU A 210 8.69 8.68 -36.34
C GLU A 210 7.17 8.71 -36.24
N GLU A 211 6.49 7.64 -36.68
CA GLU A 211 5.03 7.52 -36.66
C GLU A 211 4.45 7.62 -35.23
N ASN A 212 5.19 7.12 -34.23
CA ASN A 212 4.76 7.14 -32.83
C ASN A 212 5.29 8.37 -32.05
N ASN A 213 5.96 9.33 -32.70
CA ASN A 213 6.51 10.55 -32.07
C ASN A 213 7.47 10.31 -30.90
N ILE A 214 8.26 9.24 -30.99
CA ILE A 214 9.22 8.83 -29.95
C ILE A 214 10.67 9.00 -30.42
N LYS A 215 11.59 8.98 -29.46
CA LYS A 215 13.04 8.93 -29.65
C LYS A 215 13.69 8.08 -28.56
N LEU A 216 14.91 7.59 -28.78
CA LEU A 216 15.67 6.90 -27.75
C LEU A 216 16.17 7.88 -26.67
N PHE A 217 16.15 7.44 -25.42
CA PHE A 217 16.72 8.13 -24.28
C PHE A 217 18.26 8.00 -24.35
N TRP A 218 18.97 9.14 -24.44
CA TRP A 218 20.44 9.29 -24.47
C TRP A 218 21.24 9.01 -25.76
N THR A 219 20.63 8.74 -26.91
CA THR A 219 21.42 8.50 -28.14
C THR A 219 21.09 9.52 -29.23
N THR A 220 22.04 10.41 -29.54
CA THR A 220 21.86 11.47 -30.55
C THR A 220 21.97 10.99 -31.99
N PHE A 221 22.57 9.84 -32.30
CA PHE A 221 22.68 9.35 -33.68
C PHE A 221 22.84 7.82 -33.72
N ILE A 222 21.85 7.08 -34.21
CA ILE A 222 22.09 5.71 -34.69
C ILE A 222 21.28 5.47 -35.96
N LYS A 223 21.98 5.33 -37.11
CA LYS A 223 21.33 5.03 -38.39
C LYS A 223 20.86 3.57 -38.51
N ARG A 224 21.38 2.64 -37.69
CA ARG A 224 20.94 1.23 -37.54
C ARG A 224 21.35 0.68 -36.18
N ALA A 225 20.49 0.77 -35.17
CA ALA A 225 20.75 0.13 -33.87
C ALA A 225 20.23 -1.30 -33.94
N PHE A 226 21.15 -2.26 -34.03
CA PHE A 226 20.82 -3.67 -33.83
C PHE A 226 20.70 -3.94 -32.34
N VAL A 227 19.52 -4.38 -31.92
CA VAL A 227 19.17 -4.64 -30.54
C VAL A 227 19.44 -6.09 -30.21
N SER A 228 20.28 -6.36 -29.21
CA SER A 228 20.44 -7.73 -28.72
C SER A 228 19.16 -8.17 -28.02
N HIS A 229 18.83 -9.45 -28.18
CA HIS A 229 17.71 -10.04 -27.44
C HIS A 229 17.99 -9.91 -25.93
N LEU A 230 16.99 -9.49 -25.15
CA LEU A 230 17.04 -9.18 -23.70
C LEU A 230 17.58 -7.80 -23.28
N ASP A 231 18.18 -7.01 -24.18
CA ASP A 231 18.53 -5.61 -23.88
C ASP A 231 17.25 -4.77 -23.71
N THR A 232 17.27 -3.86 -22.73
CA THR A 232 16.15 -2.94 -22.44
C THR A 232 16.48 -1.57 -23.00
N TYR A 233 15.61 -1.05 -23.87
CA TYR A 233 15.70 0.28 -24.46
C TYR A 233 14.68 1.19 -23.80
N VAL A 234 15.09 2.43 -23.56
CA VAL A 234 14.22 3.44 -22.99
C VAL A 234 13.90 4.45 -24.08
N PHE A 235 12.62 4.58 -24.41
CA PHE A 235 12.14 5.62 -25.30
C PHE A 235 11.72 6.86 -24.49
N THR A 236 11.58 7.98 -25.17
CA THR A 236 11.00 9.21 -24.63
C THR A 236 10.27 9.95 -25.75
N CYS A 237 9.28 10.77 -25.41
CA CYS A 237 8.54 11.54 -26.40
C CYS A 237 9.40 12.62 -27.06
N ARG A 238 9.09 12.91 -28.33
CA ARG A 238 9.60 14.09 -29.03
C ARG A 238 9.00 15.37 -28.43
N SER A 239 9.65 16.50 -28.69
CA SER A 239 9.18 17.80 -28.19
C SER A 239 7.76 18.08 -28.68
N GLY A 240 6.87 18.50 -27.77
CA GLY A 240 5.47 18.79 -28.07
C GLY A 240 4.51 17.60 -27.94
N TYR A 241 5.00 16.41 -27.59
CA TYR A 241 4.18 15.21 -27.39
C TYR A 241 4.31 14.69 -25.96
N THR A 242 3.26 14.04 -25.47
CA THR A 242 3.21 13.39 -24.15
C THR A 242 2.92 11.91 -24.29
N GLU A 243 3.28 11.12 -23.28
CA GLU A 243 3.03 9.68 -23.24
C GLU A 243 1.52 9.42 -23.38
N ASP A 244 1.13 8.57 -24.34
CA ASP A 244 -0.25 8.14 -24.48
C ASP A 244 -0.57 7.10 -23.38
N PRO A 245 -1.55 7.36 -22.50
CA PRO A 245 -1.90 6.44 -21.41
C PRO A 245 -2.30 5.04 -21.88
N ASN A 246 -2.78 4.91 -23.12
CA ASN A 246 -3.20 3.63 -23.71
C ASN A 246 -2.06 2.93 -24.45
N SER A 247 -0.82 3.40 -24.32
CA SER A 247 0.32 2.88 -25.07
C SER A 247 1.09 1.76 -24.35
N SER A 248 1.94 1.07 -25.11
CA SER A 248 2.89 0.10 -24.56
C SER A 248 3.97 0.79 -23.71
N PRO A 249 4.62 0.08 -22.77
CA PRO A 249 5.63 0.65 -21.89
C PRO A 249 6.82 1.30 -22.62
N PHE A 250 7.36 2.39 -22.07
CA PHE A 250 8.53 3.08 -22.64
C PHE A 250 9.86 2.36 -22.39
N HIS A 251 9.88 1.37 -21.49
CA HIS A 251 10.98 0.43 -21.30
C HIS A 251 10.71 -0.82 -22.13
N VAL A 252 11.28 -0.89 -23.32
CA VAL A 252 10.99 -1.96 -24.27
C VAL A 252 12.11 -2.98 -24.28
N ARG A 253 11.72 -4.25 -24.20
CA ARG A 253 12.61 -5.41 -24.38
C ARG A 253 12.29 -6.08 -25.71
N CYS A 254 13.32 -6.48 -26.43
CA CYS A 254 13.15 -7.32 -27.62
C CYS A 254 12.66 -8.71 -27.19
N LEU A 255 11.38 -9.01 -27.45
CA LEU A 255 10.76 -10.30 -27.15
C LEU A 255 10.25 -10.92 -28.46
N LYS A 256 10.77 -12.10 -28.82
CA LYS A 256 10.24 -12.92 -29.95
C LYS A 256 10.13 -12.19 -31.30
N ARG A 257 11.14 -11.38 -31.66
CA ARG A 257 11.30 -10.71 -32.98
C ARG A 257 10.45 -9.47 -33.23
N GLU A 258 9.68 -8.99 -32.27
CA GLU A 258 8.91 -7.75 -32.41
C GLU A 258 9.21 -6.79 -31.26
N ILE A 259 9.30 -5.52 -31.61
CA ILE A 259 9.41 -4.41 -30.65
C ILE A 259 8.03 -3.77 -30.63
N GLN A 260 7.36 -3.80 -29.49
CA GLN A 260 6.15 -3.02 -29.29
C GLN A 260 6.56 -1.60 -28.95
N TYR A 261 6.34 -0.67 -29.89
CA TYR A 261 6.75 0.71 -29.73
C TYR A 261 5.72 1.50 -28.91
N PRO A 262 6.16 2.23 -27.87
CA PRO A 262 5.32 3.20 -27.18
C PRO A 262 4.89 4.31 -28.15
N LYS A 263 3.80 4.98 -27.81
CA LYS A 263 3.16 6.04 -28.59
C LYS A 263 3.12 7.29 -27.75
N CYS A 264 3.39 8.41 -28.40
CA CYS A 264 3.16 9.73 -27.84
C CYS A 264 2.09 10.43 -28.66
N ALA A 265 1.14 11.05 -27.98
CA ALA A 265 0.05 11.81 -28.58
C ALA A 265 0.17 13.29 -28.23
N THR A 266 -0.52 14.14 -28.99
CA THR A 266 -0.75 15.52 -28.58
C THR A 266 -1.92 15.60 -27.60
N LEU A 267 -1.92 16.62 -26.74
CA LEU A 267 -3.05 16.87 -25.83
C LEU A 267 -4.39 17.06 -26.57
N LYS A 268 -4.35 17.42 -27.86
CA LYS A 268 -5.52 17.64 -28.71
C LYS A 268 -6.14 16.34 -29.24
N GLU A 269 -5.35 15.28 -29.41
CA GLU A 269 -5.79 13.98 -29.95
C GLU A 269 -6.42 13.08 -28.88
N LEU A 270 -6.18 13.36 -27.60
CA LEU A 270 -6.67 12.56 -26.48
C LEU A 270 -8.20 12.68 -26.27
N GLY A 271 -8.92 13.56 -26.98
CA GLY A 271 -10.38 13.70 -26.88
C GLY A 271 -10.81 14.77 -25.86
N LYS A 272 -11.85 15.53 -26.20
CA LYS A 272 -12.40 16.59 -25.35
C LYS A 272 -13.51 16.05 -24.48
N CYS A 273 -13.54 16.48 -23.23
CA CYS A 273 -14.68 16.19 -22.36
C CYS A 273 -15.79 17.21 -22.60
N GLY A 274 -17.04 16.75 -22.46
CA GLY A 274 -18.20 17.64 -22.32
C GLY A 274 -18.24 18.31 -20.95
N PRO A 275 -19.38 18.90 -20.56
CA PRO A 275 -19.55 19.47 -19.22
C PRO A 275 -19.24 18.46 -18.09
N PRO A 276 -18.56 18.89 -17.02
CA PRO A 276 -18.29 18.08 -15.83
C PRO A 276 -19.57 17.48 -15.21
N PRO A 277 -19.52 16.26 -14.63
CA PRO A 277 -20.71 15.62 -14.05
C PRO A 277 -21.24 16.40 -12.83
N PRO A 278 -22.54 16.69 -12.71
CA PRO A 278 -23.06 17.39 -11.53
C PRO A 278 -22.96 16.52 -10.27
N ILE A 279 -22.68 17.14 -9.13
CA ILE A 279 -22.63 16.47 -7.81
C ILE A 279 -23.83 16.90 -6.95
N LYS A 280 -24.29 16.03 -6.05
CA LYS A 280 -25.35 16.39 -5.09
C LYS A 280 -24.75 17.22 -3.95
N ASN A 281 -25.47 18.24 -3.48
CA ASN A 281 -25.08 19.10 -2.36
C ASN A 281 -23.70 19.77 -2.51
N GLY A 282 -23.36 20.09 -3.76
CA GLY A 282 -22.15 20.82 -4.13
C GLY A 282 -22.26 21.32 -5.56
N ASP A 283 -21.40 22.25 -5.92
CA ASP A 283 -21.38 22.90 -7.23
C ASP A 283 -19.95 23.03 -7.74
N MET A 284 -19.81 23.21 -9.05
CA MET A 284 -18.54 23.56 -9.66
C MET A 284 -18.12 24.96 -9.20
N ALA A 285 -16.87 25.10 -8.73
CA ALA A 285 -16.33 26.36 -8.22
C ALA A 285 -15.93 27.36 -9.33
N SER A 286 -16.03 26.96 -10.60
CA SER A 286 -15.63 27.73 -11.78
C SER A 286 -16.75 27.83 -12.81
N ARG A 287 -16.57 28.73 -13.79
CA ARG A 287 -17.50 28.88 -14.91
C ARG A 287 -17.57 27.59 -15.74
N LEU A 288 -18.80 27.20 -16.09
CA LEU A 288 -19.08 26.02 -16.90
C LEU A 288 -18.91 26.34 -18.40
N TYR A 289 -18.15 25.50 -19.09
CA TYR A 289 -17.95 25.52 -20.53
C TYR A 289 -18.59 24.28 -21.16
N MET A 290 -18.89 24.35 -22.46
CA MET A 290 -19.48 23.20 -23.17
C MET A 290 -18.44 22.13 -23.54
N GLU A 291 -17.16 22.51 -23.62
CA GLU A 291 -16.06 21.61 -23.99
C GLU A 291 -14.82 21.92 -23.15
N TYR A 292 -14.06 20.87 -22.81
CA TYR A 292 -12.80 20.93 -22.06
C TYR A 292 -11.73 20.06 -22.75
N ASP A 293 -10.52 20.58 -22.90
CA ASP A 293 -9.40 19.81 -23.47
C ASP A 293 -8.90 18.73 -22.49
N SER A 294 -8.37 17.60 -23.00
CA SER A 294 -7.78 16.55 -22.16
C SER A 294 -6.63 17.10 -21.30
N GLY A 295 -6.63 16.74 -20.02
CA GLY A 295 -5.77 17.32 -18.98
C GLY A 295 -6.36 18.55 -18.28
N THR A 296 -7.45 19.13 -18.80
CA THR A 296 -8.13 20.24 -18.11
C THR A 296 -8.75 19.73 -16.82
N SER A 297 -8.59 20.50 -15.75
CA SER A 297 -9.03 20.14 -14.42
C SER A 297 -9.96 21.21 -13.86
N VAL A 298 -11.07 20.80 -13.27
CA VAL A 298 -12.08 21.70 -12.71
C VAL A 298 -12.36 21.33 -11.26
N LYS A 299 -12.70 22.33 -10.46
CA LYS A 299 -12.91 22.15 -9.03
C LYS A 299 -14.38 22.15 -8.68
N TYR A 300 -14.73 21.28 -7.75
CA TYR A 300 -16.01 21.27 -7.07
C TYR A 300 -15.89 21.91 -5.68
N LYS A 301 -17.03 22.33 -5.15
CA LYS A 301 -17.17 22.86 -3.80
C LYS A 301 -18.49 22.38 -3.22
N CYS A 302 -18.43 21.75 -2.06
CA CYS A 302 -19.65 21.34 -1.35
C CYS A 302 -20.43 22.56 -0.84
N SER A 303 -21.76 22.43 -0.80
CA SER A 303 -22.66 23.42 -0.23
C SER A 303 -22.40 23.60 1.27
N LYS A 304 -22.90 24.70 1.83
CA LYS A 304 -22.81 24.97 3.27
C LYS A 304 -23.41 23.80 4.05
N PHE A 305 -22.72 23.33 5.09
CA PHE A 305 -23.06 22.16 5.93
C PHE A 305 -22.74 20.78 5.36
N TYR A 306 -22.13 20.71 4.18
CA TYR A 306 -21.60 19.48 3.62
C TYR A 306 -20.07 19.50 3.62
N GLU A 307 -19.47 18.32 3.70
CA GLU A 307 -18.03 18.06 3.69
C GLU A 307 -17.68 17.14 2.52
N MET A 308 -16.53 17.38 1.90
CA MET A 308 -16.12 16.66 0.70
C MET A 308 -15.35 15.38 1.03
N GLU A 309 -15.72 14.28 0.40
CA GLU A 309 -14.96 13.03 0.37
C GLU A 309 -14.61 12.69 -1.07
N GLY A 310 -13.33 12.38 -1.32
CA GLY A 310 -12.77 12.25 -2.66
C GLY A 310 -12.02 13.49 -3.15
N SER A 311 -11.69 13.53 -4.44
CA SER A 311 -10.90 14.62 -5.02
C SER A 311 -11.76 15.87 -5.26
N GLU A 312 -11.34 17.02 -4.74
CA GLU A 312 -11.94 18.34 -5.04
C GLU A 312 -11.93 18.65 -6.54
N THR A 313 -10.98 18.06 -7.26
CA THR A 313 -10.75 18.34 -8.67
C THR A 313 -11.07 17.10 -9.51
N VAL A 314 -11.87 17.28 -10.56
CA VAL A 314 -11.98 16.29 -11.63
C VAL A 314 -11.16 16.72 -12.82
N THR A 315 -10.51 15.76 -13.46
CA THR A 315 -9.66 15.99 -14.62
C THR A 315 -10.28 15.31 -15.83
N CYS A 316 -10.32 16.01 -16.95
CA CYS A 316 -10.66 15.42 -18.23
C CYS A 316 -9.53 14.49 -18.64
N GLN A 317 -9.78 13.19 -18.66
CA GLN A 317 -8.86 12.18 -19.11
C GLN A 317 -9.48 11.48 -20.31
N ASN A 318 -8.91 11.80 -21.46
CA ASN A 318 -9.22 11.14 -22.71
C ASN A 318 -10.69 11.20 -23.14
N GLY A 319 -11.36 12.34 -22.93
CA GLY A 319 -12.78 12.52 -23.23
C GLY A 319 -13.73 12.10 -22.10
N GLU A 320 -13.23 11.49 -21.02
CA GLU A 320 -14.01 11.15 -19.82
C GLU A 320 -13.53 11.95 -18.61
N TRP A 321 -14.45 12.29 -17.71
CA TRP A 321 -14.09 12.94 -16.44
C TRP A 321 -13.71 11.88 -15.40
N THR A 322 -12.64 12.13 -14.64
CA THR A 322 -12.35 11.34 -13.42
C THR A 322 -13.51 11.44 -12.42
N ASN A 323 -13.58 10.47 -11.51
CA ASN A 323 -14.66 10.38 -10.52
C ASN A 323 -14.84 11.69 -9.73
N PRO A 324 -16.05 12.28 -9.71
CA PRO A 324 -16.33 13.48 -8.93
C PRO A 324 -16.41 13.18 -7.42
N PRO A 325 -16.17 14.19 -6.57
CA PRO A 325 -16.27 14.01 -5.12
C PRO A 325 -17.72 13.85 -4.67
N GLU A 326 -17.90 13.21 -3.51
CA GLU A 326 -19.18 13.13 -2.82
C GLU A 326 -19.21 14.13 -1.65
N CYS A 327 -20.33 14.84 -1.51
CA CYS A 327 -20.56 15.80 -0.44
C CYS A 327 -21.46 15.19 0.64
N PHE A 328 -20.90 14.90 1.81
CA PHE A 328 -21.59 14.30 2.95
C PHE A 328 -22.02 15.35 3.96
N GLU A 329 -23.14 15.11 4.64
CA GLU A 329 -23.59 15.98 5.73
C GLU A 329 -22.58 15.96 6.89
N LYS A 330 -22.33 17.13 7.47
CA LYS A 330 -21.58 17.24 8.73
C LYS A 330 -22.45 16.74 9.88
N CYS A 331 -21.85 16.12 10.89
CA CYS A 331 -22.60 15.68 12.06
C CYS A 331 -22.93 16.88 12.95
N VAL A 332 -24.21 17.13 13.18
CA VAL A 332 -24.68 18.17 14.11
C VAL A 332 -25.35 17.49 15.30
N THR A 333 -24.85 17.77 16.50
CA THR A 333 -25.50 17.29 17.73
C THR A 333 -26.84 17.99 17.93
N SER A 334 -27.86 17.21 18.26
CA SER A 334 -29.23 17.67 18.45
C SER A 334 -29.49 17.89 19.95
N PRO A 335 -29.72 19.14 20.40
CA PRO A 335 -30.06 19.41 21.79
C PRO A 335 -31.30 18.62 22.25
N LYS A 336 -32.28 18.45 21.37
CA LYS A 336 -33.51 17.68 21.65
C LYS A 336 -33.22 16.21 21.95
N GLU A 337 -32.33 15.57 21.18
CA GLU A 337 -31.95 14.18 21.43
C GLU A 337 -31.08 14.04 22.68
N MET A 338 -30.21 15.02 22.94
CA MET A 338 -29.40 15.05 24.16
C MET A 338 -30.25 15.18 25.42
N GLU A 339 -31.28 16.05 25.39
CA GLU A 339 -32.27 16.17 26.46
C GLU A 339 -33.04 14.86 26.65
N ARG A 340 -33.57 14.28 25.58
CA ARG A 340 -34.35 13.03 25.62
C ARG A 340 -33.57 11.87 26.24
N ASN A 341 -32.27 11.82 26.01
CA ASN A 341 -31.39 10.76 26.48
C ASN A 341 -30.66 11.09 27.79
N ASN A 342 -30.94 12.25 28.40
CA ASN A 342 -30.32 12.75 29.65
C ASN A 342 -28.78 12.85 29.60
N ILE A 343 -28.25 13.25 28.46
CA ILE A 343 -26.80 13.37 28.19
C ILE A 343 -26.39 14.82 27.89
N GLN A 344 -25.10 15.09 28.03
CA GLN A 344 -24.44 16.35 27.68
C GLN A 344 -23.06 16.05 27.10
N LEU A 345 -22.46 16.99 26.36
CA LEU A 345 -21.08 16.82 25.87
C LEU A 345 -20.10 16.89 27.04
N LYS A 346 -19.13 15.98 27.09
CA LYS A 346 -18.20 15.85 28.23
C LYS A 346 -17.27 17.05 28.40
N TRP A 347 -16.85 17.64 27.30
CA TRP A 347 -16.04 18.85 27.25
C TRP A 347 -16.90 19.95 26.63
N GLY A 348 -17.06 21.07 27.33
CA GLY A 348 -17.87 22.22 26.89
C GLY A 348 -17.30 22.94 25.67
N PHE A 349 -17.18 22.25 24.54
CA PHE A 349 -16.81 22.87 23.28
C PHE A 349 -17.99 23.66 22.75
N LEU A 350 -17.75 24.92 22.39
CA LEU A 350 -18.69 25.80 21.66
C LEU A 350 -19.09 25.28 20.26
N LYS A 351 -18.72 24.03 19.90
CA LYS A 351 -18.97 23.43 18.58
C LYS A 351 -19.95 22.26 18.71
N PHE A 352 -21.13 22.42 18.14
CA PHE A 352 -22.12 21.35 17.93
C PHE A 352 -21.90 20.57 16.63
N LEU A 353 -20.85 20.90 15.87
CA LEU A 353 -20.55 20.43 14.52
C LEU A 353 -19.26 19.59 14.53
N PHE A 354 -19.34 18.36 14.01
CA PHE A 354 -18.24 17.40 13.94
C PHE A 354 -18.02 16.93 12.50
N PHE A 355 -16.76 16.68 12.13
CA PHE A 355 -16.33 16.22 10.81
C PHE A 355 -16.19 14.70 10.81
N SER A 356 -16.36 14.01 9.68
CA SER A 356 -16.03 12.57 9.61
C SER A 356 -14.54 12.44 9.29
N PRO A 357 -13.72 11.69 10.05
CA PRO A 357 -14.07 10.71 11.09
C PRO A 357 -13.81 11.17 12.55
N ASP A 358 -14.14 12.42 12.91
CA ASP A 358 -13.98 12.95 14.27
C ASP A 358 -14.70 12.06 15.30
N SER A 359 -14.06 11.91 16.46
CA SER A 359 -14.61 11.21 17.62
C SER A 359 -14.77 12.18 18.79
N PHE A 360 -15.88 12.10 19.50
CA PHE A 360 -16.24 12.98 20.62
C PHE A 360 -17.04 12.20 21.67
N GLU A 361 -17.08 12.72 22.89
CA GLU A 361 -17.61 11.97 24.04
C GLU A 361 -18.79 12.71 24.69
N PHE A 362 -19.86 11.96 24.97
CA PHE A 362 -20.96 12.39 25.82
C PHE A 362 -20.69 12.00 27.29
N MET A 363 -21.44 12.60 28.20
CA MET A 363 -21.53 12.20 29.60
C MET A 363 -22.97 12.36 30.09
N CYS A 364 -23.35 11.64 31.15
CA CYS A 364 -24.67 11.81 31.76
C CYS A 364 -24.82 13.19 32.42
N LYS A 365 -26.05 13.71 32.37
CA LYS A 365 -26.44 14.87 33.18
C LYS A 365 -26.45 14.52 34.67
N ASN A 366 -26.37 15.54 35.52
CA ASN A 366 -26.44 15.35 36.97
C ASN A 366 -27.73 14.62 37.37
N GLY A 367 -27.60 13.58 38.20
CA GLY A 367 -28.73 12.74 38.63
C GLY A 367 -29.06 11.59 37.68
N TYR A 368 -28.21 11.31 36.68
CA TYR A 368 -28.35 10.17 35.77
C TYR A 368 -27.06 9.36 35.69
N ILE A 369 -27.18 8.08 35.34
CA ILE A 369 -26.06 7.13 35.15
C ILE A 369 -26.16 6.44 33.80
N GLU A 370 -25.03 5.94 33.30
CA GLU A 370 -24.96 5.25 32.02
C GLU A 370 -25.90 4.03 32.00
N ASP A 371 -26.72 3.92 30.96
CA ASP A 371 -27.51 2.71 30.76
C ASP A 371 -26.59 1.59 30.23
N PRO A 372 -26.48 0.44 30.94
CA PRO A 372 -25.63 -0.67 30.51
C PRO A 372 -25.97 -1.24 29.12
N SER A 373 -27.18 -0.99 28.63
CA SER A 373 -27.68 -1.39 27.30
C SER A 373 -27.56 -0.30 26.23
N SER A 374 -27.02 0.87 26.58
CA SER A 374 -26.81 1.99 25.67
C SER A 374 -25.70 1.73 24.65
N SER A 375 -25.73 2.50 23.55
CA SER A 375 -24.55 2.68 22.70
C SER A 375 -23.39 3.33 23.48
N PRO A 376 -22.12 3.17 23.02
CA PRO A 376 -20.96 3.78 23.65
C PRO A 376 -21.06 5.31 23.78
N PHE A 377 -20.46 5.85 24.85
CA PHE A 377 -20.42 7.29 25.10
C PHE A 377 -19.36 8.03 24.26
N GLU A 378 -18.33 7.31 23.81
CA GLU A 378 -17.42 7.77 22.75
C GLU A 378 -18.09 7.50 21.39
N VAL A 379 -18.42 8.59 20.68
CA VAL A 379 -19.17 8.57 19.42
C VAL A 379 -18.29 9.09 18.30
N ARG A 380 -18.31 8.38 17.18
CA ARG A 380 -17.67 8.81 15.94
C ARG A 380 -18.70 9.39 14.99
N CYS A 381 -18.41 10.55 14.42
CA CYS A 381 -19.19 11.10 13.32
C CYS A 381 -18.99 10.24 12.06
N PHE A 382 -20.09 9.81 11.43
CA PHE A 382 -20.03 9.09 10.16
C PHE A 382 -21.17 9.53 9.24
N LYS A 383 -20.83 10.19 8.13
CA LYS A 383 -21.76 10.65 7.08
C LYS A 383 -23.02 11.35 7.63
N GLY A 384 -22.84 12.29 8.56
CA GLY A 384 -23.94 13.04 9.21
C GLY A 384 -24.66 12.31 10.35
N GLY A 385 -24.41 11.01 10.53
CA GLY A 385 -25.03 10.19 11.56
C GLY A 385 -24.34 10.29 12.92
N ILE A 386 -25.13 10.47 13.98
CA ILE A 386 -24.72 10.40 15.39
C ILE A 386 -25.62 9.37 16.08
N LYS A 387 -25.02 8.34 16.68
CA LYS A 387 -25.72 7.42 17.59
C LYS A 387 -25.60 7.95 19.00
N TYR A 388 -26.72 8.35 19.59
CA TYR A 388 -26.74 8.95 20.93
C TYR A 388 -26.80 7.87 22.02
N PRO A 389 -25.89 7.92 23.02
CA PRO A 389 -25.99 7.09 24.21
C PRO A 389 -27.17 7.53 25.08
N LYS A 390 -27.53 6.72 26.08
CA LYS A 390 -28.65 6.93 26.99
C LYS A 390 -28.20 6.84 28.44
N CYS A 391 -28.77 7.71 29.26
CA CYS A 391 -28.62 7.65 30.71
C CYS A 391 -29.97 7.43 31.40
N ASN A 392 -29.95 6.58 32.42
CA ASN A 392 -31.08 6.28 33.27
C ASN A 392 -31.05 7.11 34.55
N ILE A 393 -32.23 7.39 35.11
CA ILE A 393 -32.34 8.18 36.33
C ILE A 393 -31.63 7.47 37.49
N LEU A 394 -30.80 8.21 38.23
CA LEU A 394 -30.14 7.72 39.42
C LEU A 394 -31.20 7.57 40.53
N GLN A 395 -31.78 6.38 40.65
CA GLN A 395 -32.70 6.12 41.76
C GLN A 395 -31.89 5.97 43.04
N VAL A 396 -32.33 6.68 44.06
CA VAL A 396 -31.70 6.70 45.37
C VAL A 396 -32.65 6.21 46.45
N CYS A 397 -32.08 5.58 47.47
CA CYS A 397 -32.77 5.11 48.65
C CYS A 397 -32.18 5.76 49.90
N SER A 398 -33.05 6.09 50.86
CA SER A 398 -32.66 6.53 52.19
C SER A 398 -33.20 5.55 53.23
N PRO A 399 -32.34 4.95 54.10
CA PRO A 399 -32.78 4.07 55.17
C PRO A 399 -33.75 4.77 56.14
N SER A 400 -34.91 4.17 56.36
CA SER A 400 -35.94 4.66 57.26
C SER A 400 -35.61 4.28 58.70
N GLN A 401 -35.34 5.29 59.52
CA GLN A 401 -35.06 5.13 60.94
C GLN A 401 -36.23 4.51 61.72
N GLU A 402 -37.47 4.77 61.29
CA GLU A 402 -38.67 4.22 61.93
C GLU A 402 -38.80 2.72 61.69
N ILE A 403 -38.60 2.26 60.45
CA ILE A 403 -38.66 0.83 60.10
C ILE A 403 -37.52 0.08 60.78
N MET A 404 -36.31 0.65 60.80
CA MET A 404 -35.16 0.04 61.46
C MET A 404 -35.39 -0.14 62.97
N LYS A 405 -35.99 0.86 63.64
CA LYS A 405 -36.40 0.74 65.04
C LYS A 405 -37.46 -0.34 65.25
N LYS A 406 -38.51 -0.37 64.41
CA LYS A 406 -39.58 -1.37 64.47
C LYS A 406 -39.07 -2.80 64.29
N ASN A 407 -38.04 -2.97 63.46
CA ASN A 407 -37.47 -4.27 63.13
C ASN A 407 -36.28 -4.68 64.01
N ASN A 408 -35.93 -3.90 65.04
CA ASN A 408 -34.79 -4.15 65.95
C ASN A 408 -33.43 -4.29 65.25
N ILE A 409 -33.23 -3.54 64.15
CA ILE A 409 -32.01 -3.56 63.34
C ILE A 409 -31.27 -2.23 63.36
N GLU A 410 -29.98 -2.26 63.05
CA GLU A 410 -29.09 -1.12 62.84
C GLU A 410 -28.17 -1.34 61.64
N LEU A 411 -27.59 -0.28 61.08
CA LEU A 411 -26.61 -0.42 59.99
C LEU A 411 -25.25 -0.80 60.59
N THR A 412 -24.54 -1.75 59.96
CA THR A 412 -23.17 -2.08 60.35
C THR A 412 -22.21 -1.06 59.72
N TRP A 413 -21.63 -0.18 60.54
CA TRP A 413 -20.78 0.89 60.02
C TRP A 413 -19.36 0.39 59.74
N SER A 414 -18.91 0.44 58.48
CA SER A 414 -17.49 0.59 58.15
C SER A 414 -17.25 1.51 56.94
N SER A 415 -16.62 2.66 57.24
CA SER A 415 -15.58 3.38 56.49
C SER A 415 -15.85 4.19 55.21
N TYR A 416 -17.04 4.73 54.94
CA TYR A 416 -17.15 5.96 54.12
C TYR A 416 -18.29 6.87 54.65
N PHE A 417 -17.94 8.13 54.94
CA PHE A 417 -18.71 9.11 55.71
C PHE A 417 -20.19 9.29 55.28
N ARG A 418 -21.08 9.36 56.29
CA ARG A 418 -22.39 10.06 56.35
C ARG A 418 -23.15 10.26 55.02
N LYS A 419 -23.34 9.21 54.21
CA LYS A 419 -24.30 9.27 53.10
C LYS A 419 -25.70 9.04 53.69
N LEU A 420 -26.59 10.04 53.59
CA LEU A 420 -28.02 9.91 53.93
C LEU A 420 -28.83 9.34 52.75
N VAL A 421 -28.21 9.23 51.57
CA VAL A 421 -28.83 8.93 50.28
C VAL A 421 -27.88 8.00 49.51
N PHE A 422 -28.38 6.84 49.11
CA PHE A 422 -27.60 5.75 48.51
C PHE A 422 -28.18 5.39 47.15
N SER A 423 -27.35 5.04 46.18
CA SER A 423 -27.74 4.72 44.80
C SER A 423 -27.93 3.21 44.58
N GLN A 424 -28.46 2.80 43.43
CA GLN A 424 -28.67 1.38 43.08
C GLN A 424 -27.40 0.50 43.13
N VAL A 425 -26.21 1.11 43.04
CA VAL A 425 -24.91 0.43 43.12
C VAL A 425 -24.33 0.35 44.54
N ASP A 426 -24.96 1.03 45.51
CA ASP A 426 -24.57 0.98 46.91
C ASP A 426 -25.22 -0.24 47.60
N THR A 427 -24.44 -1.00 48.40
CA THR A 427 -24.96 -2.13 49.21
C THR A 427 -25.08 -1.74 50.68
N PHE A 428 -26.17 -2.16 51.31
CA PHE A 428 -26.48 -1.92 52.72
C PHE A 428 -26.21 -3.19 53.50
N GLU A 429 -25.64 -3.05 54.68
CA GLU A 429 -25.47 -4.17 55.60
C GLU A 429 -26.07 -3.79 56.95
N PHE A 430 -26.97 -4.65 57.42
CA PHE A 430 -27.70 -4.49 58.67
C PHE A 430 -27.17 -5.49 59.71
N ALA A 431 -27.33 -5.15 60.97
CA ALA A 431 -27.14 -6.03 62.13
C ALA A 431 -28.34 -5.94 63.07
N CYS A 432 -28.52 -6.97 63.90
CA CYS A 432 -29.47 -6.91 65.00
C CYS A 432 -28.91 -6.02 66.11
N LYS A 433 -29.79 -5.23 66.72
CA LYS A 433 -29.46 -4.50 67.94
C LYS A 433 -29.17 -5.48 69.08
N THR A 434 -28.35 -5.04 70.02
CA THR A 434 -27.98 -5.82 71.21
C THR A 434 -29.21 -6.37 71.93
N GLY A 435 -29.23 -7.68 72.15
CA GLY A 435 -30.34 -8.39 72.81
C GLY A 435 -31.36 -9.04 71.87
N TYR A 436 -31.24 -8.84 70.55
CA TYR A 436 -32.15 -9.43 69.56
C TYR A 436 -31.43 -10.41 68.62
N GLY A 437 -32.11 -11.49 68.25
CA GLY A 437 -31.60 -12.50 67.30
C GLY A 437 -32.17 -12.30 65.89
N ARG A 438 -31.51 -12.85 64.87
CA ARG A 438 -32.04 -12.81 63.49
C ARG A 438 -33.33 -13.63 63.41
N ASP A 439 -34.40 -13.02 62.88
CA ASP A 439 -35.64 -13.75 62.60
C ASP A 439 -35.38 -14.74 61.44
N PRO A 440 -35.60 -16.06 61.63
CA PRO A 440 -35.35 -17.06 60.59
C PRO A 440 -36.17 -16.86 59.29
N LYS A 441 -37.27 -16.10 59.35
CA LYS A 441 -38.13 -15.79 58.20
C LYS A 441 -37.86 -14.40 57.60
N SER A 442 -36.78 -13.75 58.02
CA SER A 442 -36.47 -12.39 57.59
C SER A 442 -35.89 -12.30 56.17
N SER A 443 -35.97 -11.09 55.58
CA SER A 443 -35.20 -10.74 54.39
C SER A 443 -33.69 -10.70 54.69
N PRO A 444 -32.83 -10.74 53.66
CA PRO A 444 -31.39 -10.74 53.85
C PRO A 444 -30.87 -9.50 54.59
N PHE A 445 -29.86 -9.69 55.45
CA PHE A 445 -29.20 -8.59 56.18
C PHE A 445 -28.28 -7.75 55.29
N ARG A 446 -28.03 -8.19 54.05
CA ARG A 446 -27.39 -7.40 53.01
C ARG A 446 -28.41 -7.05 51.94
N ALA A 447 -28.71 -5.77 51.77
CA ALA A 447 -29.72 -5.28 50.83
C ALA A 447 -29.10 -4.36 49.77
N SER A 448 -29.79 -4.17 48.65
CA SER A 448 -29.45 -3.18 47.62
C SER A 448 -30.66 -2.29 47.35
N CYS A 449 -30.41 -1.07 46.87
CA CYS A 449 -31.49 -0.15 46.50
C CYS A 449 -32.11 -0.59 45.17
N LEU A 450 -33.33 -1.14 45.21
CA LEU A 450 -34.06 -1.61 44.04
C LEU A 450 -35.28 -0.72 43.80
N ASN A 451 -35.36 -0.08 42.63
CA ASN A 451 -36.49 0.78 42.28
C ASN A 451 -36.78 1.92 43.28
N GLY A 452 -35.73 2.45 43.93
CA GLY A 452 -35.86 3.48 44.97
C GLY A 452 -36.44 2.97 46.30
N LYS A 453 -36.52 1.65 46.51
CA LYS A 453 -36.99 1.03 47.74
C LYS A 453 -35.91 0.15 48.38
N LEU A 454 -35.97 0.07 49.72
CA LEU A 454 -35.14 -0.82 50.53
C LEU A 454 -36.02 -1.85 51.22
N GLU A 455 -35.60 -3.11 51.13
CA GLU A 455 -36.12 -4.16 51.98
C GLU A 455 -35.35 -4.19 53.31
N TYR A 456 -36.08 -4.30 54.41
CA TYR A 456 -35.50 -4.26 55.75
C TYR A 456 -35.58 -5.64 56.39
N PRO A 457 -34.45 -6.20 56.88
CA PRO A 457 -34.47 -7.40 57.69
C PRO A 457 -35.12 -7.12 59.06
N LYS A 458 -35.27 -8.16 59.87
CA LYS A 458 -36.00 -8.17 61.13
C LYS A 458 -35.27 -9.04 62.13
N CYS A 459 -35.18 -8.53 63.36
CA CYS A 459 -34.67 -9.24 64.52
C CYS A 459 -35.77 -9.36 65.57
N THR A 460 -35.83 -10.50 66.25
CA THR A 460 -36.84 -10.84 67.26
C THR A 460 -36.23 -11.19 68.59
#